data_AF-A0A843EW72-F1
#
_entry.id   AF-A0A843EW72-F1
#
_cell.length_a   1.000
_cell.length_b   1.000
_cell.length_c   1.000
_cell.angle_alpha   90.00
_cell.angle_beta   90.00
_cell.angle_gamma   90.00
#
_symmetry.space_group_name_H-M   'P 1'
#
loop_
_entity.id
_entity.type
_entity.pdbx_description
1 polymer ?
#
loop_
_entity_poly.entity_id
_entity_poly.type
_entity_poly.pdbx_seq_one_letter_code
_entity_poly.pdbx_strand_id
1 'polypeptide(L)'
;MTVKWLKINDEYDGCVKILILKKLTVYTYNLKSDDNKDDKSGEKDKKRDFKKLYELAKPCFNDLKTFLKDAINAININRLENHLVIGFSNFAKTGEYIGYVWAISSILTGILPNSRLSAEPSFNGEVLNFKGQMNIDIYLLKLIIPTIKLILKKEIRELIKGVLNG
;
A
#
# COMPACT_ATOMS: atom_id res chain seq x y z
N MET A 1 -6.87 -12.37 -1.61
CA MET A 1 -5.57 -11.88 -2.13
C MET A 1 -4.52 -12.02 -1.04
N THR A 2 -3.34 -12.52 -1.38
CA THR A 2 -2.20 -12.70 -0.48
C THR A 2 -1.01 -11.99 -1.11
N VAL A 3 -0.42 -11.05 -0.39
CA VAL A 3 0.81 -10.36 -0.78
C VAL A 3 1.91 -10.82 0.14
N LYS A 4 3.02 -11.31 -0.41
CA LYS A 4 4.24 -11.64 0.31
C LYS A 4 5.35 -10.73 -0.17
N TRP A 5 6.23 -10.32 0.71
CA TRP A 5 7.40 -9.54 0.36
C TRP A 5 8.57 -9.91 1.25
N LEU A 6 9.76 -9.90 0.68
CA LEU A 6 11.00 -10.26 1.32
C LEU A 6 12.08 -9.31 0.81
N LYS A 7 12.83 -8.72 1.73
CA LYS A 7 14.09 -8.06 1.44
C LYS A 7 15.18 -8.62 2.34
N ILE A 8 16.20 -9.20 1.73
CA ILE A 8 17.41 -9.67 2.40
C ILE A 8 18.60 -9.11 1.63
N ASN A 9 19.47 -8.34 2.29
CA ASN A 9 20.74 -7.86 1.72
C ASN A 9 20.59 -7.28 0.30
N ASP A 10 19.68 -6.33 0.15
CA ASP A 10 19.33 -5.59 -1.10
C ASP A 10 18.61 -6.33 -2.22
N GLU A 11 18.43 -7.65 -2.12
CA GLU A 11 17.51 -8.37 -3.01
C GLU A 11 16.06 -8.25 -2.52
N TYR A 12 15.17 -7.77 -3.39
CA TYR A 12 13.73 -7.73 -3.15
C TYR A 12 13.04 -8.87 -3.90
N ASP A 13 12.36 -9.73 -3.17
CA ASP A 13 11.49 -10.77 -3.72
C ASP A 13 10.08 -10.59 -3.17
N GLY A 14 9.15 -10.17 -4.04
CA GLY A 14 7.75 -9.98 -3.72
C GLY A 14 6.88 -10.97 -4.49
N CYS A 15 5.90 -11.60 -3.84
CA CYS A 15 4.91 -12.42 -4.52
C CYS A 15 3.51 -11.88 -4.23
N VAL A 16 2.82 -11.39 -5.26
CA VAL A 16 1.40 -11.01 -5.18
C VAL A 16 0.56 -12.15 -5.73
N LYS A 17 -0.23 -12.79 -4.87
CA LYS A 17 -1.18 -13.85 -5.21
C LYS A 17 -2.61 -13.34 -5.11
N ILE A 18 -3.31 -13.20 -6.23
CA ILE A 18 -4.73 -12.81 -6.24
C ILE A 18 -5.59 -14.08 -6.28
N LEU A 19 -6.50 -14.19 -5.32
CA LEU A 19 -7.45 -15.29 -5.18
C LEU A 19 -8.86 -14.74 -5.40
N ILE A 20 -9.60 -15.30 -6.34
CA ILE A 20 -11.04 -15.05 -6.51
C ILE A 20 -11.82 -16.15 -5.76
N LEU A 21 -12.85 -15.76 -5.01
CA LEU A 21 -13.71 -16.68 -4.23
C LEU A 21 -12.95 -17.60 -3.24
N LYS A 22 -11.79 -17.16 -2.73
CA LYS A 22 -10.92 -17.90 -1.78
C LYS A 22 -10.42 -19.28 -2.24
N LYS A 23 -10.77 -19.73 -3.45
CA LYS A 23 -10.41 -21.05 -3.98
C LYS A 23 -9.66 -20.98 -5.32
N LEU A 24 -9.94 -19.98 -6.15
CA LEU A 24 -9.35 -19.89 -7.48
C LEU A 24 -8.14 -18.96 -7.46
N THR A 25 -6.94 -19.51 -7.67
CA THR A 25 -5.73 -18.71 -7.89
C THR A 25 -5.76 -18.21 -9.32
N VAL A 26 -5.87 -16.89 -9.50
CA VAL A 26 -5.99 -16.29 -10.83
C VAL A 26 -4.66 -15.74 -11.30
N TYR A 27 -3.87 -15.18 -10.38
CA TYR A 27 -2.64 -14.52 -10.75
C TYR A 27 -1.61 -14.62 -9.63
N THR A 28 -0.38 -14.97 -9.99
CA THR A 28 0.79 -14.94 -9.11
C THR A 28 1.85 -14.11 -9.82
N TYR A 29 2.17 -12.94 -9.27
CA TYR A 29 3.18 -12.05 -9.81
C TYR A 29 4.38 -12.01 -8.89
N ASN A 30 5.54 -12.38 -9.42
CA ASN A 30 6.81 -12.28 -8.70
C ASN A 30 7.47 -10.94 -9.08
N LEU A 31 7.50 -10.02 -8.13
CA LEU A 31 8.29 -8.79 -8.18
C LEU A 31 9.74 -9.16 -7.84
N LYS A 32 10.56 -9.30 -8.87
CA LYS A 32 12.03 -9.21 -8.74
C LYS A 32 12.46 -7.83 -9.20
N SER A 33 13.34 -7.19 -8.44
CA SER A 33 13.96 -5.93 -8.86
C SER A 33 14.95 -6.19 -9.99
N ASP A 34 14.64 -5.67 -11.18
CA ASP A 34 15.63 -5.38 -12.21
C ASP A 34 15.93 -3.88 -12.09
N ASP A 35 17.15 -3.53 -11.69
CA ASP A 35 17.59 -2.15 -11.54
C ASP A 35 17.78 -1.51 -12.92
N ASN A 36 16.71 -0.91 -13.45
CA ASN A 36 16.82 0.10 -14.48
C ASN A 36 16.24 1.42 -13.97
N LYS A 37 17.16 2.31 -13.57
CA LYS A 37 16.92 3.74 -13.43
C LYS A 37 16.81 4.32 -14.83
N ASP A 38 15.65 4.87 -15.17
CA ASP A 38 15.50 5.76 -16.30
C ASP A 38 14.86 7.09 -15.90
N ASP A 39 15.30 8.09 -16.63
CA ASP A 39 15.63 9.42 -16.16
C ASP A 39 14.48 10.42 -15.97
N LYS A 40 14.78 11.41 -15.13
CA LYS A 40 13.99 12.62 -14.91
C LYS A 40 13.94 13.48 -16.18
N SER A 41 12.76 13.56 -16.80
CA SER A 41 12.41 14.65 -17.70
C SER A 41 10.93 15.02 -17.53
N GLY A 42 10.63 16.31 -17.32
CA GLY A 42 9.26 16.84 -17.37
C GLY A 42 8.72 17.47 -16.07
N GLU A 43 9.49 18.33 -15.39
CA GLU A 43 9.08 18.92 -14.11
C GLU A 43 8.16 20.17 -14.25
N LYS A 44 8.10 20.79 -15.43
CA LYS A 44 7.29 22.01 -15.67
C LYS A 44 5.87 21.73 -16.21
N ASP A 45 5.68 20.70 -17.04
CA ASP A 45 4.36 20.35 -17.59
C ASP A 45 3.47 19.62 -16.59
N LYS A 46 4.04 18.71 -15.77
CA LYS A 46 3.31 18.02 -14.68
C LYS A 46 2.60 18.98 -13.72
N LYS A 47 3.18 20.15 -13.45
CA LYS A 47 2.64 21.12 -12.49
C LYS A 47 1.34 21.78 -12.96
N ARG A 48 1.17 21.99 -14.27
CA ARG A 48 -0.06 22.57 -14.85
C ARG A 48 -1.18 21.54 -14.91
N ASP A 49 -0.86 20.28 -15.22
CA ASP A 49 -1.85 19.19 -15.25
C ASP A 49 -2.35 18.82 -13.85
N PHE A 50 -1.46 18.78 -12.85
CA PHE A 50 -1.89 18.55 -11.46
C PHE A 50 -2.82 19.64 -10.93
N LYS A 51 -2.59 20.91 -11.31
CA LYS A 51 -3.47 22.02 -10.89
C LYS A 51 -4.86 21.90 -11.51
N LYS A 52 -4.95 21.61 -12.81
CA LYS A 52 -6.23 21.37 -13.49
C LYS A 52 -6.96 20.16 -12.91
N LEU A 53 -6.24 19.06 -12.66
CA LEU A 53 -6.79 17.86 -12.06
C LEU A 53 -7.30 18.13 -10.64
N TYR A 54 -6.58 18.92 -9.84
CA TYR A 54 -7.00 19.30 -8.50
C TYR A 54 -8.25 20.18 -8.53
N GLU A 55 -8.34 21.16 -9.44
CA GLU A 55 -9.54 22.00 -9.59
C GLU A 55 -10.77 21.19 -9.99
N LEU A 56 -10.61 20.18 -10.86
CA LEU A 56 -11.68 19.24 -11.24
C LEU A 56 -12.04 18.27 -10.11
N ALA A 57 -11.06 17.81 -9.31
CA ALA A 57 -11.26 16.84 -8.24
C ALA A 57 -11.79 17.46 -6.94
N LYS A 58 -11.53 18.75 -6.70
CA LYS A 58 -11.97 19.49 -5.50
C LYS A 58 -13.48 19.38 -5.21
N PRO A 59 -14.41 19.59 -6.17
CA PRO A 59 -15.84 19.41 -5.91
C PRO A 59 -16.18 17.96 -5.55
N CYS A 60 -15.50 17.00 -6.20
CA CYS A 60 -15.71 15.56 -6.00
C CYS A 60 -15.07 14.99 -4.72
N PHE A 61 -14.30 15.78 -3.97
CA PHE A 61 -13.41 15.26 -2.92
C PHE A 61 -14.16 14.49 -1.82
N ASN A 62 -15.32 14.99 -1.39
CA ASN A 62 -16.13 14.32 -0.37
C ASN A 62 -16.68 12.98 -0.87
N ASP A 63 -16.98 12.88 -2.16
CA ASP A 63 -17.55 11.68 -2.77
C ASP A 63 -16.48 10.63 -3.01
N LEU A 64 -15.30 11.05 -3.47
CA LEU A 64 -14.10 10.22 -3.52
C LEU A 64 -13.71 9.73 -2.13
N LYS A 65 -13.74 10.60 -1.11
CA LYS A 65 -13.45 10.22 0.28
C LYS A 65 -14.44 9.19 0.81
N THR A 66 -15.73 9.39 0.53
CA THR A 66 -16.78 8.42 0.92
C THR A 66 -16.57 7.08 0.22
N PHE A 67 -16.32 7.11 -1.09
CA PHE A 67 -16.02 5.91 -1.85
C PHE A 67 -14.76 5.20 -1.36
N LEU A 68 -13.69 5.93 -1.05
CA LEU A 68 -12.46 5.37 -0.48
C LEU A 68 -12.73 4.72 0.88
N LYS A 69 -13.55 5.35 1.73
CA LYS A 69 -13.95 4.76 3.02
C LYS A 69 -14.73 3.46 2.82
N ASP A 70 -15.70 3.46 1.91
CA ASP A 70 -16.47 2.26 1.55
C ASP A 70 -15.57 1.19 0.92
N ALA A 71 -14.57 1.59 0.14
CA ALA A 71 -13.61 0.69 -0.46
C ALA A 71 -12.69 0.05 0.56
N ILE A 72 -12.19 0.84 1.52
CA ILE A 72 -11.42 0.34 2.66
C ILE A 72 -12.30 -0.62 3.50
N ASN A 73 -13.58 -0.31 3.70
CA ASN A 73 -14.51 -1.21 4.40
C ASN A 73 -14.82 -2.52 3.64
N ALA A 74 -14.69 -2.51 2.32
CA ALA A 74 -14.80 -3.70 1.49
C ALA A 74 -13.53 -4.56 1.51
N ILE A 75 -12.42 -4.02 2.05
CA ILE A 75 -11.15 -4.70 2.22
C ILE A 75 -11.08 -5.22 3.66
N ASN A 76 -10.89 -6.51 3.83
CA ASN A 76 -10.68 -7.12 5.14
C ASN A 76 -9.26 -7.69 5.21
N ILE A 77 -8.46 -7.18 6.14
CA ILE A 77 -7.10 -7.66 6.37
C ILE A 77 -7.20 -8.83 7.35
N ASN A 78 -7.10 -10.05 6.82
CA ASN A 78 -7.25 -11.26 7.61
C ASN A 78 -6.00 -11.59 8.42
N ARG A 79 -4.82 -11.28 7.89
CA ARG A 79 -3.54 -11.60 8.52
C ARG A 79 -2.49 -10.64 8.01
N LEU A 80 -1.75 -10.01 8.90
CA LEU A 80 -0.61 -9.16 8.58
C LEU A 80 0.57 -9.64 9.41
N GLU A 81 1.56 -10.28 8.81
CA GLU A 81 2.78 -10.70 9.49
C GLU A 81 3.95 -9.89 8.96
N ASN A 82 4.76 -9.38 9.86
CA ASN A 82 6.00 -8.71 9.49
C ASN A 82 7.09 -9.06 10.50
N HIS A 83 8.29 -9.24 9.98
CA HIS A 83 9.50 -9.45 10.72
C HIS A 83 10.56 -8.51 10.16
N LEU A 84 11.00 -7.58 10.99
CA LEU A 84 11.94 -6.52 10.63
C LEU A 84 13.22 -6.70 11.45
N VAL A 85 14.36 -6.73 10.78
CA VAL A 85 15.69 -6.75 11.43
C VAL A 85 16.40 -5.45 11.07
N ILE A 86 16.71 -4.65 12.09
CA ILE A 86 17.38 -3.36 11.92
C ILE A 86 18.70 -3.38 12.69
N GLY A 87 19.78 -3.07 12.01
CA GLY A 87 21.06 -2.70 12.61
C GLY A 87 21.60 -1.45 11.94
N PHE A 88 22.06 -0.49 12.73
CA PHE A 88 22.83 0.65 12.27
C PHE A 88 24.30 0.49 12.67
N SER A 89 25.18 1.24 12.00
CA SER A 89 26.61 1.34 12.35
C SER A 89 26.86 1.85 13.78
N ASN A 90 25.88 2.51 14.40
CA ASN A 90 25.93 2.94 15.80
C ASN A 90 24.89 2.18 16.63
N PHE A 91 25.35 1.43 17.65
CA PHE A 91 24.52 0.69 18.59
C PHE A 91 23.43 1.53 19.27
N ALA A 92 23.72 2.79 19.61
CA ALA A 92 22.75 3.69 20.23
C ALA A 92 21.59 4.00 19.28
N LYS A 93 21.89 4.20 17.98
CA LYS A 93 20.87 4.41 16.95
C LYS A 93 20.04 3.14 16.73
N THR A 94 20.65 1.96 16.73
CA THR A 94 19.89 0.69 16.67
C THR A 94 18.88 0.59 17.81
N GLY A 95 19.29 0.91 19.04
CA GLY A 95 18.41 0.89 20.22
C GLY A 95 17.27 1.92 20.15
N GLU A 96 17.54 3.13 19.66
CA GLU A 96 16.52 4.17 19.53
C GLU A 96 15.45 3.79 18.48
N TYR A 97 15.90 3.40 17.29
CA TYR A 97 14.99 3.12 16.17
C TYR A 97 14.19 1.84 16.38
N ILE A 98 14.76 0.81 17.01
CA ILE A 98 13.99 -0.38 17.36
C ILE A 98 12.87 -0.03 18.34
N GLY A 99 13.11 0.91 19.26
CA GLY A 99 12.09 1.47 20.15
C GLY A 99 10.94 2.12 19.38
N TYR A 100 11.24 2.96 18.38
CA TYR A 100 10.20 3.58 17.53
C TYR A 100 9.40 2.54 16.73
N VAL A 101 10.09 1.53 16.18
CA VAL A 101 9.41 0.45 15.45
C VAL A 101 8.47 -0.32 16.36
N TRP A 102 8.89 -0.64 17.59
CA TRP A 102 8.04 -1.32 18.56
C TRP A 102 6.84 -0.46 18.98
N ALA A 103 7.04 0.86 19.17
CA ALA A 103 5.95 1.79 19.47
C ALA A 103 4.91 1.88 18.34
N ILE A 104 5.36 1.92 17.09
CA ILE A 104 4.44 1.92 15.93
C ILE A 104 3.75 0.56 15.80
N SER A 105 4.50 -0.54 16.01
CA SER A 105 3.97 -1.89 15.95
C SER A 105 2.87 -2.12 16.98
N SER A 106 3.02 -1.62 18.21
CA SER A 106 2.00 -1.76 19.25
C SER A 106 0.69 -1.03 18.87
N ILE A 107 0.79 0.18 18.31
CA ILE A 107 -0.36 0.93 17.80
C ILE A 107 -1.05 0.15 16.68
N LEU A 108 -0.27 -0.35 15.71
CA LEU A 108 -0.81 -1.14 14.59
C LEU A 108 -1.48 -2.44 15.05
N THR A 109 -0.92 -3.13 16.05
CA THR A 109 -1.55 -4.33 16.61
C THR A 109 -2.88 -4.05 17.31
N GLY A 110 -3.06 -2.85 17.87
CA GLY A 110 -4.34 -2.40 18.44
C GLY A 110 -5.42 -2.15 17.38
N ILE A 111 -5.03 -1.67 16.19
CA ILE A 111 -5.96 -1.40 15.07
C ILE A 111 -6.25 -2.70 14.29
N LEU A 112 -5.25 -3.55 14.15
CA LEU A 112 -5.29 -4.79 13.38
C LEU A 112 -4.99 -5.98 14.31
N PRO A 113 -5.99 -6.52 15.02
CA PRO A 113 -5.76 -7.57 16.02
C PRO A 113 -5.24 -8.89 15.43
N ASN A 114 -5.42 -9.11 14.12
CA ASN A 114 -4.87 -10.25 13.40
C ASN A 114 -3.46 -10.00 12.83
N SER A 115 -2.74 -9.00 13.35
CA SER A 115 -1.38 -8.69 12.95
C SER A 115 -0.34 -9.33 13.89
N ARG A 116 0.76 -9.80 13.32
CA ARG A 116 1.95 -10.29 14.02
C ARG A 116 3.15 -9.50 13.51
N LEU A 117 3.42 -8.40 14.18
CA LEU A 117 4.56 -7.53 13.89
C LEU A 117 5.67 -7.90 14.86
N SER A 118 6.87 -8.10 14.34
CA SER A 118 8.07 -8.42 15.12
C SER A 118 9.23 -7.61 14.59
N ALA A 119 10.06 -7.12 15.50
CA ALA A 119 11.22 -6.33 15.16
C ALA A 119 12.39 -6.74 16.06
N GLU A 120 13.53 -7.04 15.44
CA GLU A 120 14.76 -7.45 16.10
C GLU A 120 15.90 -6.46 15.83
N PRO A 121 16.63 -6.04 16.87
CA PRO A 121 17.84 -5.25 16.68
C PRO A 121 19.02 -6.15 16.29
N SER A 122 19.78 -5.73 15.28
CA SER A 122 21.07 -6.33 14.94
C SER A 122 22.19 -5.37 15.33
N PHE A 123 23.13 -5.88 16.12
CA PHE A 123 24.31 -5.13 16.57
C PHE A 123 25.58 -5.57 15.84
N ASN A 124 25.48 -6.51 14.91
CA ASN A 124 26.60 -7.07 14.14
C ASN A 124 26.91 -6.29 12.86
N GLY A 125 26.43 -5.03 12.75
CA GLY A 125 26.67 -4.16 11.61
C GLY A 125 25.38 -3.53 11.07
N GLU A 126 25.53 -2.77 9.98
CA GLU A 126 24.43 -2.12 9.30
C GLU A 126 23.61 -3.14 8.49
N VAL A 127 22.34 -3.31 8.83
CA VAL A 127 21.43 -4.27 8.17
C VAL A 127 20.00 -3.74 8.22
N LEU A 128 19.28 -3.90 7.11
CA LEU A 128 17.85 -3.60 7.03
C LEU A 128 17.16 -4.73 6.27
N ASN A 129 16.80 -5.78 6.99
CA ASN A 129 16.10 -6.92 6.42
C ASN A 129 14.63 -6.86 6.85
N PHE A 130 13.73 -7.11 5.90
CA PHE A 130 12.32 -7.18 6.22
C PHE A 130 11.67 -8.38 5.52
N LYS A 131 10.79 -9.04 6.23
CA LYS A 131 9.99 -10.15 5.70
C LYS A 131 8.56 -9.92 6.11
N GLY A 132 7.64 -9.98 5.16
CA GLY A 132 6.24 -9.80 5.48
C GLY A 132 5.31 -10.61 4.61
N GLN A 133 4.14 -10.88 5.18
CA GLN A 133 3.03 -11.49 4.51
C GLN A 133 1.75 -10.78 4.93
N MET A 134 0.94 -10.40 3.96
CA MET A 134 -0.37 -9.82 4.16
C MET A 134 -1.41 -10.63 3.41
N ASN A 135 -2.48 -11.03 4.08
CA ASN A 135 -3.64 -11.65 3.49
C ASN A 135 -4.81 -10.66 3.55
N ILE A 136 -5.28 -10.25 2.38
CA ILE A 136 -6.39 -9.34 2.18
C ILE A 136 -7.53 -10.08 1.48
N ASP A 137 -8.72 -10.04 2.07
CA ASP A 137 -9.96 -10.36 1.36
C ASP A 137 -10.58 -9.08 0.82
N ILE A 138 -10.97 -9.09 -0.46
CA ILE A 138 -11.70 -7.98 -1.08
C ILE A 138 -13.11 -8.48 -1.38
N TYR A 139 -14.11 -7.88 -0.74
CA TYR A 139 -15.51 -8.18 -0.99
C TYR A 139 -16.00 -7.35 -2.18
N LEU A 140 -15.74 -7.83 -3.41
CA LEU A 140 -16.11 -7.13 -4.65
C LEU A 140 -17.61 -6.75 -4.69
N LEU A 141 -18.50 -7.59 -4.18
CA LEU A 141 -19.93 -7.30 -4.11
C LEU A 141 -20.24 -6.05 -3.27
N LYS A 142 -19.46 -5.78 -2.21
CA LYS A 142 -19.61 -4.57 -1.39
C LYS A 142 -19.12 -3.31 -2.11
N LEU A 143 -18.28 -3.44 -3.13
CA LEU A 143 -17.79 -2.31 -3.95
C LEU A 143 -18.76 -1.91 -5.06
N ILE A 144 -19.58 -2.84 -5.57
CA ILE A 144 -20.48 -2.58 -6.71
C ILE A 144 -21.42 -1.39 -6.42
N ILE A 145 -22.09 -1.38 -5.26
CA ILE A 145 -23.04 -0.33 -4.91
C ILE A 145 -22.36 1.05 -4.77
N PRO A 146 -21.26 1.20 -3.99
CA PRO A 146 -20.49 2.43 -3.94
C PRO A 146 -20.01 2.91 -5.31
N THR A 147 -19.51 2.00 -6.16
CA THR A 147 -19.04 2.34 -7.50
C THR A 147 -20.15 2.89 -8.39
N ILE A 148 -21.32 2.23 -8.42
CA ILE A 148 -22.48 2.72 -9.19
C ILE A 148 -22.91 4.10 -8.67
N LYS A 149 -23.02 4.27 -7.35
CA LYS A 149 -23.36 5.57 -6.75
C LYS A 149 -22.38 6.67 -7.13
N LEU A 150 -21.08 6.36 -7.18
CA LEU A 150 -20.04 7.32 -7.54
C LEU A 150 -20.13 7.74 -9.01
N ILE A 151 -20.27 6.78 -9.94
CA ILE A 151 -20.34 7.05 -11.39
C ILE A 151 -21.62 7.81 -11.79
N LEU A 152 -22.70 7.63 -11.03
CA LEU A 152 -23.94 8.36 -11.25
C LEU A 152 -23.82 9.85 -10.91
N LYS A 153 -22.85 10.27 -10.10
CA LYS A 153 -22.66 11.67 -9.75
C LYS A 153 -22.16 12.47 -10.94
N LYS A 154 -22.84 13.60 -11.21
CA LYS A 154 -22.52 14.48 -12.34
C LYS A 154 -21.07 14.96 -12.29
N GLU A 155 -20.60 15.39 -11.13
CA GLU A 155 -19.25 15.92 -10.92
C GLU A 155 -18.18 14.87 -11.24
N ILE A 156 -18.40 13.61 -10.83
CA ILE A 156 -17.49 12.50 -11.14
C ILE A 156 -17.50 12.20 -12.63
N ARG A 157 -18.65 12.26 -13.29
CA ARG A 157 -18.74 12.05 -14.75
C ARG A 157 -17.99 13.13 -15.52
N GLU A 158 -18.09 14.39 -15.09
CA GLU A 158 -17.33 15.51 -15.65
C GLU A 158 -15.83 15.37 -15.39
N LEU A 159 -15.43 14.92 -14.19
CA LEU A 159 -14.04 14.59 -13.89
C LEU A 159 -13.50 13.48 -14.82
N ILE A 160 -14.24 12.38 -14.98
CA ILE A 160 -13.86 11.26 -15.84
C ILE A 160 -13.70 11.72 -17.29
N LYS A 161 -14.65 12.50 -17.81
CA LYS A 161 -14.56 13.08 -19.16
C LYS A 161 -13.39 14.04 -19.30
N GLY A 162 -13.14 14.88 -18.29
CA GLY A 162 -12.02 15.83 -18.27
C GLY A 162 -10.66 15.14 -18.28
N VAL A 163 -10.54 13.95 -17.69
CA VAL A 163 -9.31 13.14 -17.72
C VAL A 163 -9.18 12.34 -19.03
N LEU A 164 -10.29 11.85 -19.61
CA LEU A 164 -10.28 11.10 -20.86
C LEU A 164 -10.03 11.96 -22.11
N ASN A 165 -10.44 13.23 -22.07
CA ASN A 165 -10.32 14.17 -23.18
C ASN A 165 -9.15 15.17 -22.99
N GLY A 166 -8.38 15.04 -21.91
CA GLY A 166 -7.30 15.94 -21.52
C GLY A 166 -5.91 15.46 -21.93
#